data_AF-A0AAN7PMF0-F1
#
_entry.id   AF-A0AAN7PMF0-F1
#
_cell.length_a   1.000
_cell.length_b   1.000
_cell.length_c   1.000
_cell.angle_alpha   90.00
_cell.angle_beta   90.00
_cell.angle_gamma   90.00
#
_symmetry.space_group_name_H-M   'P 1'
#
loop_
_entity.id
_entity.type
_entity.pdbx_description
1 polymer ?
#
loop_
_entity_poly.entity_id
_entity_poly.type
_entity_poly.pdbx_seq_one_letter_code
_entity_poly.pdbx_strand_id
1 'polypeptide(L)'
;MRADDIALIAKKDDLIRRYGENYLKRHKRAQIVVTCSNKIRECAKLLKETRRRTNNNKLMFFDIISTCYYDIIVASAKTISRYDDTLKKYLAPSLAIHLATTLKQISDICSHLILKGAFKCNNIEEKLKDLKRFKQMVETQWNCDISSIALKDLAENKWNKPVKLPLTKDVVQLRHYLDQVANENFYILQKQTFDRKAFRTLTEVSLILTILFNRRRIGDVQYVYVDSYLKDFESFDQTEFLDALTVSEKVLTANYKKVVAGGKGSRAIVILFPKNVQTYIIVVLLLNIRSNSDIVPKVNPYLFACPGVEKQWIRADVIIRKFANASGIENPEAISSNRLRKQIGTLMQILNLNKEEYAQFSKFMGHTEKTHAEFYEITQDAYQAAKVLKLLTLFDEGKGLEYKGKPLNEINLECINEIESDANTELNERQKEIAEQLPETSQELFCFIIKIDSIVDREHNDNMTSIFNQRCNNLKKPQEIV
;
A
#
# COMPACT_ATOMS: atom_id res chain seq x y z
N MET A 1 10.53 -0.37 -23.03
CA MET A 1 10.01 1.01 -22.87
C MET A 1 8.93 1.25 -23.92
N ARG A 2 7.88 2.03 -23.62
CA ARG A 2 6.92 2.51 -24.64
C ARG A 2 7.68 3.28 -25.73
N ALA A 3 7.32 3.08 -26.99
CA ALA A 3 7.90 3.81 -28.11
C ALA A 3 7.34 5.25 -28.12
N ASP A 4 8.19 6.20 -27.79
CA ASP A 4 7.95 7.65 -27.88
C ASP A 4 9.30 8.38 -28.00
N ASP A 5 9.26 9.71 -28.15
CA ASP A 5 10.45 10.55 -28.26
C ASP A 5 11.42 10.39 -27.08
N ILE A 6 10.89 10.20 -25.86
CA ILE A 6 11.69 10.02 -24.66
C ILE A 6 12.49 8.72 -24.75
N ALA A 7 11.87 7.66 -25.26
CA ALA A 7 12.56 6.40 -25.51
C ALA A 7 13.62 6.54 -26.61
N LEU A 8 13.39 7.36 -27.64
CA LEU A 8 14.38 7.63 -28.67
C LEU A 8 15.60 8.37 -28.11
N ILE A 9 15.37 9.40 -27.29
CA ILE A 9 16.45 10.15 -26.60
C ILE A 9 17.27 9.21 -25.73
N ALA A 10 16.61 8.39 -24.90
CA ALA A 10 17.27 7.42 -24.04
C ALA A 10 18.08 6.38 -24.82
N LYS A 11 17.59 5.92 -25.98
CA LYS A 11 18.27 4.93 -26.83
C LYS A 11 19.50 5.49 -27.55
N LYS A 12 19.50 6.78 -27.89
CA LYS A 12 20.61 7.45 -28.55
C LYS A 12 21.74 7.81 -27.59
N ASP A 13 21.43 7.98 -26.31
CA ASP A 13 22.40 8.40 -25.30
C ASP A 13 23.16 7.21 -24.66
N ASP A 14 24.48 7.15 -24.85
CA ASP A 14 25.28 6.03 -24.34
C ASP A 14 25.32 6.00 -22.80
N LEU A 15 25.45 7.15 -22.13
CA LEU A 15 25.56 7.18 -20.68
C LEU A 15 24.25 6.78 -19.99
N ILE A 16 23.10 7.19 -20.52
CA ILE A 16 21.78 6.74 -20.06
C ILE A 16 21.63 5.22 -20.25
N ARG A 17 22.11 4.66 -21.37
CA ARG A 17 22.09 3.21 -21.61
C ARG A 17 22.96 2.47 -20.60
N ARG A 18 24.19 2.93 -20.38
CA ARG A 18 25.11 2.35 -19.39
C ARG A 18 24.56 2.43 -17.97
N TYR A 19 23.84 3.50 -17.64
CA TYR A 19 23.11 3.60 -16.38
C TYR A 19 22.06 2.50 -16.24
N GLY A 20 21.25 2.29 -17.29
CA GLY A 20 20.28 1.21 -17.36
C GLY A 20 20.91 -0.18 -17.20
N GLU A 21 21.99 -0.46 -17.94
CA GLU A 21 22.75 -1.71 -17.85
C GLU A 21 23.28 -1.96 -16.44
N ASN A 22 23.90 -0.95 -15.81
CA ASN A 22 24.43 -1.08 -14.45
C ASN A 22 23.31 -1.29 -13.43
N TYR A 23 22.18 -0.60 -13.59
CA TYR A 23 21.02 -0.80 -12.74
C TYR A 23 20.49 -2.24 -12.83
N LEU A 24 20.41 -2.82 -14.02
CA LEU A 24 20.01 -4.22 -14.20
C LEU A 24 21.03 -5.21 -13.60
N LYS A 25 22.33 -4.96 -13.74
CA LYS A 25 23.38 -5.82 -13.16
C LYS A 25 23.30 -5.92 -11.64
N ARG A 26 22.86 -4.85 -10.96
CA ARG A 26 22.70 -4.82 -9.50
C ARG A 26 21.50 -5.63 -9.00
N HIS A 27 20.62 -6.09 -9.88
CA HIS A 27 19.34 -6.68 -9.50
C HIS A 27 19.11 -8.03 -10.18
N LYS A 28 18.97 -9.09 -9.36
CA LYS A 28 18.75 -10.46 -9.84
C LYS A 28 17.36 -10.70 -10.48
N ARG A 29 16.36 -9.85 -10.20
CA ARG A 29 14.95 -10.17 -10.46
C ARG A 29 14.42 -9.53 -11.73
N ALA A 30 13.74 -10.30 -12.58
CA ALA A 30 13.25 -9.85 -13.89
C ALA A 30 12.29 -8.63 -13.83
N GLN A 31 11.48 -8.52 -12.77
CA GLN A 31 10.53 -7.43 -12.60
C GLN A 31 11.17 -6.03 -12.45
N ILE A 32 12.48 -5.97 -12.18
CA ILE A 32 13.20 -4.69 -12.04
C ILE A 32 13.24 -3.90 -13.33
N VAL A 33 13.04 -4.55 -14.49
CA VAL A 33 13.07 -3.94 -15.81
C VAL A 33 12.08 -2.78 -15.93
N VAL A 34 10.91 -2.86 -15.28
CA VAL A 34 9.92 -1.77 -15.30
C VAL A 34 10.45 -0.54 -14.55
N THR A 35 11.01 -0.73 -13.36
CA THR A 35 11.62 0.35 -12.57
C THR A 35 12.82 0.95 -13.30
N CYS A 36 13.67 0.10 -13.90
CA CYS A 36 14.80 0.53 -14.72
C CYS A 36 14.34 1.41 -15.89
N SER A 37 13.32 0.95 -16.62
CA SER A 37 12.68 1.70 -17.71
C SER A 37 12.19 3.06 -17.26
N ASN A 38 11.57 3.17 -16.08
CA ASN A 38 11.12 4.46 -15.55
C ASN A 38 12.29 5.39 -15.24
N LYS A 39 13.35 4.91 -14.57
CA LYS A 39 14.53 5.72 -14.27
C LYS A 39 15.26 6.21 -15.52
N ILE A 40 15.43 5.34 -16.52
CA ILE A 40 15.99 5.71 -17.83
C ILE A 40 15.16 6.82 -18.49
N ARG A 41 13.81 6.72 -18.39
CA ARG A 41 12.91 7.76 -18.92
C ARG A 41 13.02 9.07 -18.16
N GLU A 42 13.21 9.04 -16.85
CA GLU A 42 13.41 10.24 -16.03
C GLU A 42 14.68 10.99 -16.48
N CYS A 43 15.79 10.28 -16.72
CA CYS A 43 17.01 10.86 -17.27
C CYS A 43 16.79 11.47 -18.66
N ALA A 44 16.08 10.77 -19.55
CA ALA A 44 15.81 11.28 -20.89
C ALA A 44 14.86 12.48 -20.90
N LYS A 45 13.90 12.56 -19.96
CA LYS A 45 13.08 13.76 -19.74
C LYS A 45 13.91 14.94 -19.29
N LEU A 46 14.82 14.71 -18.33
CA LEU A 46 15.74 15.74 -17.86
C LEU A 46 16.59 16.26 -19.02
N LEU A 47 17.20 15.36 -19.80
CA LEU A 47 18.01 15.73 -20.96
C LEU A 47 17.21 16.51 -22.01
N LYS A 48 15.98 16.08 -22.32
CA LYS A 48 15.10 16.78 -23.27
C LYS A 48 14.85 18.23 -22.82
N GLU A 49 14.57 18.43 -21.54
CA GLU A 49 14.31 19.75 -20.98
C GLU A 49 15.58 20.62 -20.92
N THR A 50 16.73 20.03 -20.59
CA THR A 50 18.02 20.73 -20.63
C THR A 50 18.39 21.17 -22.05
N ARG A 51 18.15 20.32 -23.07
CA ARG A 51 18.33 20.69 -24.49
C ARG A 51 17.43 21.86 -24.90
N ARG A 52 16.18 21.87 -24.42
CA ARG A 52 15.23 22.98 -24.66
C ARG A 52 15.72 24.29 -24.06
N ARG A 53 16.28 24.27 -22.85
CA ARG A 53 16.77 25.47 -22.15
C ARG A 53 18.08 26.02 -22.70
N THR A 54 18.91 25.16 -23.27
CA THR A 54 20.21 25.51 -23.86
C THR A 54 20.15 25.76 -25.37
N ASN A 55 18.97 25.55 -26.00
CA ASN A 55 18.78 25.54 -27.45
C ASN A 55 19.75 24.62 -28.21
N ASN A 56 20.29 23.58 -27.55
CA ASN A 56 21.27 22.67 -28.14
C ASN A 56 20.75 21.22 -28.14
N ASN A 57 20.16 20.81 -29.26
CA ASN A 57 19.61 19.47 -29.43
C ASN A 57 20.65 18.34 -29.51
N LYS A 58 21.94 18.69 -29.67
CA LYS A 58 23.04 17.72 -29.78
C LYS A 58 23.64 17.33 -28.42
N LEU A 59 23.31 18.03 -27.34
CA LEU A 59 23.85 17.73 -26.00
C LEU A 59 23.56 16.30 -25.59
N MET A 60 24.57 15.60 -25.12
CA MET A 60 24.47 14.28 -24.53
C MET A 60 24.45 14.38 -23.01
N PHE A 61 24.00 13.32 -22.34
CA PHE A 61 23.96 13.28 -20.89
C PHE A 61 25.36 13.41 -20.29
N PHE A 62 26.40 12.97 -21.00
CA PHE A 62 27.80 13.16 -20.64
C PHE A 62 28.23 14.63 -20.56
N ASP A 63 27.66 15.49 -21.42
CA ASP A 63 28.02 16.90 -21.50
C ASP A 63 27.40 17.68 -20.34
N ILE A 64 26.15 17.34 -19.97
CA ILE A 64 25.40 18.06 -18.95
C ILE A 64 25.83 17.72 -17.51
N ILE A 65 26.50 16.58 -17.27
CA ILE A 65 27.06 16.26 -15.95
C ILE A 65 28.36 17.04 -15.78
N SER A 66 28.22 18.35 -15.60
CA SER A 66 29.30 19.29 -15.36
C SER A 66 28.80 20.40 -14.47
N THR A 67 29.70 20.99 -13.69
CA THR A 67 29.38 22.09 -12.78
C THR A 67 28.71 23.27 -13.48
N CYS A 68 29.09 23.58 -14.72
CA CYS A 68 28.52 24.68 -15.50
C CYS A 68 27.04 24.49 -15.90
N TYR A 69 26.55 23.26 -15.94
CA TYR A 69 25.15 22.96 -16.26
C TYR A 69 24.28 22.76 -15.02
N TYR A 70 24.84 22.90 -13.81
CA TYR A 70 24.12 22.60 -12.57
C TYR A 70 22.81 23.40 -12.44
N ASP A 71 22.86 24.72 -12.58
CA ASP A 71 21.68 25.58 -12.44
C ASP A 71 20.63 25.29 -13.51
N ILE A 72 21.09 24.95 -14.72
CA ILE A 72 20.21 24.55 -15.83
C ILE A 72 19.54 23.21 -15.52
N ILE A 73 20.27 22.26 -14.92
CA ILE A 73 19.72 20.98 -14.47
C ILE A 73 18.69 21.19 -13.37
N VAL A 74 18.96 22.06 -12.39
CA VAL A 74 18.00 22.40 -11.32
C VAL A 74 16.73 23.00 -11.92
N ALA A 75 16.85 23.96 -12.83
CA ALA A 75 15.71 24.56 -13.51
C ALA A 75 14.94 23.53 -14.38
N SER A 76 15.67 22.62 -15.04
CA SER A 76 15.08 21.53 -15.81
C SER A 76 14.32 20.55 -14.90
N ALA A 77 14.91 20.21 -13.75
CA ALA A 77 14.34 19.31 -12.75
C ALA A 77 13.04 19.89 -12.15
N LYS A 78 13.00 21.20 -11.89
CA LYS A 78 11.78 21.91 -11.47
C LYS A 78 10.67 21.80 -12.51
N THR A 79 10.98 22.03 -13.79
CA THR A 79 9.99 21.91 -14.86
C THR A 79 9.46 20.49 -15.04
N ILE A 80 10.31 19.46 -15.07
CA ILE A 80 9.85 18.07 -15.23
C ILE A 80 9.10 17.55 -14.00
N SER A 81 9.40 18.09 -12.81
CA SER A 81 8.69 17.79 -11.57
C SER A 81 7.43 18.65 -11.38
N ARG A 82 7.16 19.54 -12.35
CA ARG A 82 6.00 20.46 -12.37
C ARG A 82 5.94 21.30 -11.10
N TYR A 83 7.02 22.02 -10.84
CA TYR A 83 7.08 23.05 -9.81
C TYR A 83 6.24 24.26 -10.22
N ASP A 84 5.43 24.75 -9.30
CA ASP A 84 4.70 25.99 -9.42
C ASP A 84 5.42 27.07 -8.60
N ASP A 85 5.95 28.10 -9.28
CA ASP A 85 6.67 29.20 -8.63
C ASP A 85 5.75 30.07 -7.76
N THR A 86 4.46 30.15 -8.07
CA THR A 86 3.49 30.97 -7.33
C THR A 86 3.10 30.31 -6.02
N LEU A 87 2.77 29.02 -6.07
CA LEU A 87 2.36 28.24 -4.90
C LEU A 87 3.55 27.67 -4.12
N LYS A 88 4.75 27.69 -4.72
CA LYS A 88 5.96 27.00 -4.22
C LYS A 88 5.73 25.52 -3.95
N LYS A 89 5.02 24.84 -4.85
CA LYS A 89 4.63 23.44 -4.71
C LYS A 89 5.01 22.61 -5.92
N TYR A 90 5.38 21.36 -5.68
CA TYR A 90 5.62 20.36 -6.71
C TYR A 90 4.38 19.48 -6.88
N LEU A 91 3.95 19.27 -8.13
CA LEU A 91 2.95 18.24 -8.41
C LEU A 91 3.56 16.82 -8.37
N ALA A 92 4.83 16.67 -8.71
CA ALA A 92 5.56 15.40 -8.68
C ALA A 92 6.80 15.45 -7.77
N PRO A 93 6.63 15.64 -6.45
CA PRO A 93 7.75 15.86 -5.52
C PRO A 93 8.69 14.65 -5.42
N SER A 94 8.17 13.42 -5.53
CA SER A 94 9.01 12.21 -5.51
C SER A 94 10.02 12.15 -6.66
N LEU A 95 9.64 12.64 -7.85
CA LEU A 95 10.55 12.70 -8.99
C LEU A 95 11.71 13.65 -8.69
N ALA A 96 11.40 14.84 -8.16
CA ALA A 96 12.37 15.87 -7.82
C ALA A 96 13.46 15.36 -6.85
N ILE A 97 13.06 14.57 -5.84
CA ILE A 97 13.97 13.96 -4.86
C ILE A 97 14.80 12.83 -5.49
N HIS A 98 14.17 11.95 -6.28
CA HIS A 98 14.86 10.80 -6.87
C HIS A 98 15.89 11.17 -7.94
N LEU A 99 15.73 12.33 -8.59
CA LEU A 99 16.69 12.84 -9.58
C LEU A 99 18.07 13.07 -8.97
N ALA A 100 18.16 13.64 -7.76
CA ALA A 100 19.44 13.83 -7.08
C ALA A 100 20.20 12.51 -6.93
N THR A 101 19.51 11.46 -6.47
CA THR A 101 20.10 10.12 -6.30
C THR A 101 20.55 9.53 -7.64
N THR A 102 19.76 9.77 -8.69
CA THR A 102 20.05 9.27 -10.03
C THR A 102 21.25 9.99 -10.64
N LEU A 103 21.35 11.31 -10.51
CA LEU A 103 22.50 12.10 -10.96
C LEU A 103 23.80 11.63 -10.30
N LYS A 104 23.80 11.45 -8.97
CA LYS A 104 24.98 10.94 -8.25
C LYS A 104 25.45 9.58 -8.75
N GLN A 105 24.50 8.66 -8.98
CA GLN A 105 24.81 7.33 -9.53
C GLN A 105 25.38 7.42 -10.94
N ILE A 106 24.85 8.32 -11.79
CA ILE A 106 25.36 8.50 -13.14
C ILE A 106 26.75 9.14 -13.12
N SER A 107 27.01 10.09 -12.23
CA SER A 107 28.37 10.68 -12.06
C SER A 107 29.40 9.62 -11.67
N ASP A 108 29.06 8.69 -10.77
CA ASP A 108 29.92 7.58 -10.38
C ASP A 108 30.17 6.63 -11.56
N ILE A 109 29.11 6.30 -12.32
CA ILE A 109 29.21 5.47 -13.52
C ILE A 109 30.08 6.13 -14.58
N CYS A 110 29.87 7.42 -14.84
CA CYS A 110 30.65 8.21 -15.79
C CYS A 110 32.13 8.18 -15.42
N SER A 111 32.45 8.44 -14.15
CA SER A 111 33.82 8.37 -13.62
C SER A 111 34.45 7.00 -13.84
N HIS A 112 33.72 5.91 -13.54
CA HIS A 112 34.21 4.55 -13.77
C HIS A 112 34.43 4.22 -15.25
N LEU A 113 33.59 4.74 -16.15
CA LEU A 113 33.70 4.48 -17.57
C LEU A 113 34.87 5.25 -18.20
N ILE A 114 35.15 6.48 -17.72
CA ILE A 114 36.36 7.23 -18.09
C ILE A 114 37.62 6.47 -17.64
N LEU A 115 37.66 6.01 -16.38
CA LEU A 115 38.81 5.27 -15.83
C LEU A 115 39.07 3.94 -16.56
N LYS A 116 38.03 3.30 -17.10
CA LYS A 116 38.14 2.08 -17.93
C LYS A 116 38.52 2.37 -19.39
N GLY A 117 38.70 3.63 -19.78
CA GLY A 117 38.98 4.02 -21.16
C GLY A 117 37.79 3.87 -22.12
N ALA A 118 36.57 3.64 -21.61
CA ALA A 118 35.37 3.50 -22.43
C ALA A 118 34.83 4.84 -22.96
N PHE A 119 35.10 5.94 -22.24
CA PHE A 119 34.87 7.31 -22.72
C PHE A 119 36.22 8.01 -22.91
N LYS A 120 36.47 8.46 -24.13
CA LYS A 120 37.62 9.30 -24.43
C LYS A 120 37.24 10.76 -24.20
N CYS A 121 38.07 11.48 -23.45
CA CYS A 121 37.97 12.92 -23.30
C CYS A 121 39.37 13.51 -23.38
N ASN A 122 39.47 14.75 -23.86
CA ASN A 122 40.75 15.41 -24.13
C ASN A 122 41.58 15.57 -22.84
N ASN A 123 40.90 15.83 -21.71
CA ASN A 123 41.52 15.94 -20.39
C ASN A 123 40.76 15.08 -19.36
N ILE A 124 41.24 13.85 -19.16
CA ILE A 124 40.62 12.88 -18.24
C ILE A 124 40.62 13.40 -16.80
N GLU A 125 41.74 13.94 -16.33
CA GLU A 125 41.86 14.39 -14.94
C GLU A 125 40.95 15.55 -14.62
N GLU A 126 40.86 16.53 -15.53
CA GLU A 126 39.98 17.69 -15.37
C GLU A 126 38.51 17.26 -15.38
N LYS A 127 38.11 16.40 -16.31
CA LYS A 127 36.73 15.90 -16.36
C LYS A 127 36.37 15.11 -15.10
N LEU A 128 37.30 14.29 -14.57
CA LEU A 128 37.09 13.58 -13.30
C LEU A 128 36.99 14.53 -12.10
N LYS A 129 37.78 15.61 -12.07
CA LYS A 129 37.68 16.65 -11.04
C LYS A 129 36.34 17.38 -11.12
N ASP A 130 35.90 17.75 -12.31
CA ASP A 130 34.60 18.38 -12.55
C ASP A 130 33.43 17.46 -12.15
N LEU A 131 33.46 16.17 -12.51
CA LEU A 131 32.45 15.19 -12.10
C LEU A 131 32.36 15.05 -10.57
N LYS A 132 33.50 15.05 -9.86
CA LYS A 132 33.54 15.03 -8.39
C LYS A 132 32.91 16.30 -7.81
N ARG A 133 33.27 17.48 -8.33
CA ARG A 133 32.69 18.76 -7.90
C ARG A 133 31.18 18.82 -8.17
N PHE A 134 30.74 18.40 -9.35
CA PHE A 134 29.32 18.32 -9.70
C PHE A 134 28.56 17.39 -8.74
N LYS A 135 29.10 16.20 -8.46
CA LYS A 135 28.50 15.27 -7.49
C LYS A 135 28.37 15.91 -6.11
N GLN A 136 29.41 16.60 -5.65
CA GLN A 136 29.40 17.33 -4.38
C GLN A 136 28.32 18.42 -4.36
N MET A 137 28.18 19.21 -5.43
CA MET A 137 27.10 20.20 -5.56
C MET A 137 25.71 19.57 -5.51
N VAL A 138 25.50 18.41 -6.15
CA VAL A 138 24.23 17.67 -6.05
C VAL A 138 23.99 17.15 -4.63
N GLU A 139 25.03 16.83 -3.86
CA GLU A 139 24.89 16.38 -2.48
C GLU A 139 24.57 17.52 -1.50
N THR A 140 25.24 18.66 -1.66
CA THR A 140 25.11 19.79 -0.72
C THR A 140 23.96 20.71 -1.06
N GLN A 141 23.83 21.11 -2.33
CA GLN A 141 22.97 22.22 -2.72
C GLN A 141 21.58 21.78 -3.20
N TRP A 142 21.44 20.55 -3.70
CA TRP A 142 20.14 20.05 -4.22
C TRP A 142 19.04 20.04 -3.15
N ASN A 143 19.42 19.90 -1.87
CA ASN A 143 18.47 19.97 -0.77
C ASN A 143 17.82 21.36 -0.67
N CYS A 144 18.64 22.41 -0.70
CA CYS A 144 18.18 23.79 -0.66
C CYS A 144 17.34 24.14 -1.88
N ASP A 145 17.77 23.72 -3.07
CA ASP A 145 17.15 24.14 -4.32
C ASP A 145 15.84 23.41 -4.64
N ILE A 146 15.74 22.13 -4.23
CA ILE A 146 14.66 21.22 -4.65
C ILE A 146 14.13 20.37 -3.48
N SER A 147 14.97 19.55 -2.84
CA SER A 147 14.45 18.47 -1.98
C SER A 147 13.71 18.96 -0.74
N SER A 148 14.10 20.08 -0.13
CA SER A 148 13.48 20.58 1.10
C SER A 148 11.99 20.87 0.88
N ILE A 149 11.64 21.60 -0.18
CA ILE A 149 10.25 21.91 -0.54
C ILE A 149 9.53 20.63 -0.98
N ALA A 150 10.15 19.80 -1.82
CA ALA A 150 9.54 18.56 -2.29
C ALA A 150 9.23 17.56 -1.13
N LEU A 151 10.07 17.54 -0.09
CA LEU A 151 9.83 16.73 1.12
C LEU A 151 8.67 17.29 1.95
N LYS A 152 8.58 18.61 2.09
CA LYS A 152 7.43 19.27 2.72
C LYS A 152 6.15 18.96 1.96
N ASP A 153 6.13 19.12 0.64
CA ASP A 153 4.99 18.76 -0.19
C ASP A 153 4.58 17.29 -0.04
N LEU A 154 5.52 16.36 0.12
CA LEU A 154 5.18 14.96 0.38
C LEU A 154 4.53 14.75 1.73
N ALA A 155 5.03 15.41 2.78
CA ALA A 155 4.40 15.39 4.10
C ALA A 155 3.02 16.07 4.04
N GLU A 156 2.93 17.19 3.33
CA GLU A 156 1.72 17.98 3.11
C GLU A 156 0.73 17.34 2.11
N ASN A 157 1.11 16.33 1.36
CA ASN A 157 0.13 15.55 0.59
C ASN A 157 -0.38 14.38 1.42
N LYS A 158 0.39 13.95 2.43
CA LYS A 158 0.04 12.85 3.33
C LYS A 158 -1.02 13.26 4.36
N TRP A 159 -0.93 14.46 4.93
CA TRP A 159 -1.91 15.01 5.90
C TRP A 159 -3.28 15.38 5.25
N ASN A 160 -3.31 16.01 4.07
CA ASN A 160 -4.49 16.54 3.39
C ASN A 160 -5.36 15.43 2.79
N LYS A 161 -4.75 14.28 2.48
CA LYS A 161 -5.45 13.13 1.92
C LYS A 161 -5.12 11.89 2.76
N PRO A 162 -5.73 11.75 3.95
CA PRO A 162 -5.48 10.59 4.79
C PRO A 162 -5.84 9.31 4.03
N VAL A 163 -5.05 8.27 4.29
CA VAL A 163 -5.21 7.00 3.57
C VAL A 163 -6.46 6.31 4.07
N LYS A 164 -7.55 6.37 3.27
CA LYS A 164 -8.75 5.56 3.51
C LYS A 164 -8.37 4.07 3.60
N LEU A 165 -8.61 3.46 4.75
CA LEU A 165 -8.41 2.04 4.98
C LEU A 165 -9.65 1.26 4.52
N PRO A 166 -9.48 0.02 3.99
CA PRO A 166 -10.59 -0.88 3.72
C PRO A 166 -11.46 -1.09 4.94
N LEU A 167 -12.78 -1.07 4.74
CA LEU A 167 -13.72 -1.51 5.76
C LEU A 167 -13.68 -3.03 5.85
N THR A 168 -13.82 -3.58 7.06
CA THR A 168 -13.87 -5.03 7.25
C THR A 168 -15.05 -5.65 6.50
N LYS A 169 -16.20 -4.96 6.47
CA LYS A 169 -17.39 -5.32 5.69
C LYS A 169 -17.07 -5.47 4.20
N ASP A 170 -16.44 -4.47 3.59
CA ASP A 170 -16.05 -4.49 2.17
C ASP A 170 -15.10 -5.66 1.86
N VAL A 171 -14.14 -5.94 2.75
CA VAL A 171 -13.18 -7.04 2.54
C VAL A 171 -13.85 -8.40 2.61
N VAL A 172 -14.83 -8.58 3.51
CA VAL A 172 -15.62 -9.80 3.63
C VAL A 172 -16.53 -9.98 2.41
N GLN A 173 -17.23 -8.93 1.98
CA GLN A 173 -18.08 -8.95 0.79
C GLN A 173 -17.27 -9.28 -0.47
N LEU A 174 -16.11 -8.64 -0.66
CA LEU A 174 -15.21 -8.95 -1.77
C LEU A 174 -14.75 -10.42 -1.73
N ARG A 175 -14.44 -10.95 -0.55
CA ARG A 175 -14.06 -12.37 -0.41
C ARG A 175 -15.21 -13.29 -0.84
N HIS A 176 -16.44 -13.05 -0.38
CA HIS A 176 -17.59 -13.86 -0.77
C HIS A 176 -17.84 -13.82 -2.28
N TYR A 177 -17.77 -12.63 -2.88
CA TYR A 177 -17.88 -12.48 -4.33
C TYR A 177 -16.79 -13.26 -5.08
N LEU A 178 -15.54 -13.20 -4.61
CA LEU A 178 -14.44 -13.96 -5.20
C LEU A 178 -14.63 -15.48 -5.05
N ASP A 179 -15.13 -15.95 -3.90
CA ASP A 179 -15.42 -17.37 -3.69
C ASP A 179 -16.54 -17.87 -4.65
N GLN A 180 -17.57 -17.05 -4.90
CA GLN A 180 -18.61 -17.35 -5.90
C GLN A 180 -18.02 -17.46 -7.31
N VAL A 181 -17.26 -16.45 -7.74
CA VAL A 181 -16.60 -16.43 -9.06
C VAL A 181 -15.63 -17.61 -9.20
N ALA A 182 -14.90 -17.97 -8.15
CA ALA A 182 -14.01 -19.13 -8.16
C ALA A 182 -14.79 -20.42 -8.41
N ASN A 183 -15.89 -20.65 -7.68
CA ASN A 183 -16.68 -21.87 -7.79
C ASN A 183 -17.37 -22.01 -9.16
N GLU A 184 -17.88 -20.92 -9.73
CA GLU A 184 -18.47 -20.92 -11.08
C GLU A 184 -17.44 -21.31 -12.13
N ASN A 185 -16.27 -20.67 -12.12
CA ASN A 185 -15.21 -20.93 -13.11
C ASN A 185 -14.58 -22.32 -12.90
N PHE A 186 -14.52 -22.80 -11.66
CA PHE A 186 -14.10 -24.15 -11.35
C PHE A 186 -15.06 -25.20 -11.95
N TYR A 187 -16.37 -25.00 -11.83
CA TYR A 187 -17.36 -25.89 -12.43
C TYR A 187 -17.33 -25.87 -13.96
N ILE A 188 -17.10 -24.70 -14.57
CA ILE A 188 -16.89 -24.57 -16.03
C ILE A 188 -15.68 -25.40 -16.46
N LEU A 189 -14.56 -25.31 -15.74
CA LEU A 189 -13.35 -26.06 -16.07
C LEU A 189 -13.49 -27.57 -15.86
N GLN A 190 -14.33 -28.02 -14.92
CA GLN A 190 -14.66 -29.44 -14.80
C GLN A 190 -15.39 -29.97 -16.03
N LYS A 191 -16.28 -29.17 -16.63
CA LYS A 191 -17.03 -29.54 -17.85
C LYS A 191 -16.20 -29.35 -19.13
N GLN A 192 -15.45 -28.25 -19.20
CA GLN A 192 -14.67 -27.82 -20.36
C GLN A 192 -13.24 -27.52 -19.91
N THR A 193 -12.40 -28.55 -19.96
CA THR A 193 -11.02 -28.51 -19.43
C THR A 193 -10.11 -27.49 -20.11
N PHE A 194 -10.43 -27.03 -21.32
CA PHE A 194 -9.56 -26.13 -22.10
C PHE A 194 -10.12 -24.71 -22.29
N ASP A 195 -11.10 -24.28 -21.50
CA ASP A 195 -11.58 -22.88 -21.56
C ASP A 195 -10.50 -21.91 -21.00
N ARG A 196 -9.89 -21.16 -21.93
CA ARG A 196 -8.86 -20.14 -21.62
C ARG A 196 -9.38 -19.03 -20.71
N LYS A 197 -10.65 -18.62 -20.84
CA LYS A 197 -11.23 -17.54 -20.03
C LYS A 197 -11.49 -18.02 -18.62
N ALA A 198 -12.11 -19.19 -18.46
CA ALA A 198 -12.38 -19.76 -17.15
C ALA A 198 -11.06 -20.04 -16.39
N PHE A 199 -10.05 -20.59 -17.08
CA PHE A 199 -8.71 -20.79 -16.53
C PHE A 199 -8.08 -19.48 -16.05
N ARG A 200 -8.15 -18.43 -16.88
CA ARG A 200 -7.59 -17.13 -16.54
C ARG A 200 -8.27 -16.56 -15.29
N THR A 201 -9.60 -16.57 -15.26
CA THR A 201 -10.39 -16.04 -14.15
C THR A 201 -10.11 -16.81 -12.86
N LEU A 202 -10.06 -18.15 -12.90
CA LEU A 202 -9.75 -18.96 -11.72
C LEU A 202 -8.34 -18.68 -11.19
N THR A 203 -7.35 -18.49 -12.07
CA THR A 203 -5.99 -18.10 -11.70
C THR A 203 -5.94 -16.69 -11.11
N GLU A 204 -6.67 -15.74 -11.72
CA GLU A 204 -6.81 -14.36 -11.23
C GLU A 204 -7.40 -14.33 -9.81
N VAL A 205 -8.51 -15.05 -9.59
CA VAL A 205 -9.20 -15.14 -8.30
C VAL A 205 -8.34 -15.84 -7.24
N SER A 206 -7.70 -16.95 -7.58
CA SER A 206 -6.80 -17.68 -6.66
C SER A 206 -5.66 -16.79 -6.15
N LEU A 207 -5.09 -15.96 -7.04
CA LEU A 207 -4.07 -14.97 -6.67
C LEU A 207 -4.61 -13.93 -5.68
N ILE A 208 -5.80 -13.39 -5.93
CA ILE A 208 -6.39 -12.36 -5.06
C ILE A 208 -6.78 -12.95 -3.71
N LEU A 209 -7.42 -14.12 -3.67
CA LEU A 209 -7.75 -14.82 -2.42
C LEU A 209 -6.49 -15.09 -1.59
N THR A 210 -5.38 -15.50 -2.22
CA THR A 210 -4.09 -15.68 -1.54
C THR A 210 -3.56 -14.36 -0.95
N ILE A 211 -3.63 -13.25 -1.70
CA ILE A 211 -3.19 -11.93 -1.26
C ILE A 211 -4.07 -11.40 -0.12
N LEU A 212 -5.39 -11.56 -0.24
CA LEU A 212 -6.34 -11.19 0.79
C LEU A 212 -6.00 -11.97 2.05
N PHE A 213 -6.01 -13.30 2.03
CA PHE A 213 -5.78 -14.10 3.22
C PHE A 213 -4.47 -13.73 3.95
N ASN A 214 -3.35 -13.66 3.22
CA ASN A 214 -2.04 -13.41 3.84
C ASN A 214 -1.76 -11.92 4.15
N ARG A 215 -2.55 -10.98 3.63
CA ARG A 215 -2.30 -9.52 3.69
C ARG A 215 -0.86 -9.12 3.30
N ARG A 216 -0.24 -9.93 2.42
CA ARG A 216 1.14 -9.75 1.93
C ARG A 216 1.21 -8.68 0.84
N ARG A 217 2.44 -8.21 0.57
CA ARG A 217 2.67 -7.34 -0.60
C ARG A 217 2.36 -8.13 -1.87
N ILE A 218 1.78 -7.49 -2.88
CA ILE A 218 1.53 -8.10 -4.19
C ILE A 218 2.77 -8.80 -4.76
N GLY A 219 3.93 -8.15 -4.67
CA GLY A 219 5.20 -8.69 -5.16
C GLY A 219 5.73 -9.90 -4.38
N ASP A 220 5.17 -10.22 -3.21
CA ASP A 220 5.54 -11.42 -2.46
C ASP A 220 4.78 -12.65 -3.00
N VAL A 221 3.56 -12.46 -3.51
CA VAL A 221 2.66 -13.55 -3.95
C VAL A 221 2.64 -13.74 -5.47
N GLN A 222 2.59 -12.66 -6.26
CA GLN A 222 2.42 -12.77 -7.72
C GLN A 222 3.64 -13.40 -8.44
N TYR A 223 4.81 -13.43 -7.79
CA TYR A 223 6.06 -13.98 -8.35
C TYR A 223 6.39 -15.38 -7.83
N VAL A 224 5.49 -16.04 -7.10
CA VAL A 224 5.72 -17.41 -6.62
C VAL A 224 5.91 -18.34 -7.83
N TYR A 225 6.91 -19.22 -7.75
CA TYR A 225 7.18 -20.22 -8.77
C TYR A 225 6.42 -21.51 -8.48
N VAL A 226 6.11 -22.26 -9.54
CA VAL A 226 5.48 -23.59 -9.43
C VAL A 226 6.34 -24.52 -8.57
N ASP A 227 7.65 -24.56 -8.81
CA ASP A 227 8.60 -25.37 -8.04
C ASP A 227 8.57 -25.04 -6.55
N SER A 228 8.41 -23.76 -6.17
CA SER A 228 8.30 -23.36 -4.77
C SER A 228 7.03 -23.87 -4.12
N TYR A 229 5.94 -23.99 -4.88
CA TYR A 229 4.65 -24.51 -4.40
C TYR A 229 4.65 -26.04 -4.30
N LEU A 230 5.32 -26.71 -5.24
CA LEU A 230 5.44 -28.18 -5.28
C LEU A 230 6.45 -28.71 -4.27
N LYS A 231 7.44 -27.90 -3.87
CA LYS A 231 8.32 -28.25 -2.76
C LYS A 231 7.50 -28.37 -1.49
N ASP A 232 7.33 -29.61 -1.05
CA ASP A 232 6.90 -29.87 0.30
C ASP A 232 8.08 -29.54 1.21
N PHE A 233 7.95 -28.43 1.93
CA PHE A 233 8.73 -28.25 3.13
C PHE A 233 8.14 -29.23 4.14
N GLU A 234 8.55 -30.49 4.05
CA GLU A 234 8.39 -31.41 5.15
C GLU A 234 8.95 -30.69 6.37
N SER A 235 8.07 -30.39 7.31
CA SER A 235 8.44 -30.00 8.64
C SER A 235 9.26 -31.16 9.18
N PHE A 236 10.59 -31.08 9.04
CA PHE A 236 11.52 -31.86 9.84
C PHE A 236 10.94 -31.95 11.25
N ASP A 237 10.68 -33.18 11.71
CA ASP A 237 10.06 -33.55 12.98
C ASP A 237 10.06 -32.43 14.04
N GLN A 238 9.01 -31.60 14.01
CA GLN A 238 8.70 -30.65 15.07
C GLN A 238 7.47 -31.15 15.83
N THR A 239 7.44 -32.46 16.12
CA THR A 239 6.36 -33.12 16.88
C THR A 239 6.10 -32.39 18.20
N GLU A 240 7.16 -32.01 18.92
CA GLU A 240 7.06 -31.25 20.18
C GLU A 240 6.33 -29.90 20.04
N PHE A 241 6.61 -29.14 18.97
CA PHE A 241 5.91 -27.88 18.72
C PHE A 241 4.48 -28.10 18.26
N LEU A 242 4.24 -29.12 17.44
CA LEU A 242 2.89 -29.49 17.04
C LEU A 242 2.07 -29.93 18.25
N ASP A 243 2.67 -30.63 19.21
CA ASP A 243 1.99 -31.11 20.41
C ASP A 243 1.69 -30.00 21.43
N ALA A 244 2.50 -28.95 21.46
CA ALA A 244 2.22 -27.74 22.23
C ALA A 244 1.05 -26.91 21.67
N LEU A 245 0.62 -27.14 20.42
CA LEU A 245 -0.53 -26.43 19.83
C LEU A 245 -1.86 -26.93 20.39
N THR A 246 -2.79 -25.99 20.55
CA THR A 246 -4.19 -26.32 20.86
C THR A 246 -4.83 -27.14 19.74
N VAL A 247 -5.90 -27.88 20.05
CA VAL A 247 -6.66 -28.67 19.06
C VAL A 247 -7.10 -27.81 17.86
N SER A 248 -7.54 -26.58 18.15
CA SER A 248 -7.94 -25.58 17.16
C SER A 248 -6.79 -25.24 16.21
N GLU A 249 -5.59 -24.99 16.75
CA GLU A 249 -4.40 -24.62 15.98
C GLU A 249 -3.84 -25.79 15.17
N LYS A 250 -3.93 -27.03 15.69
CA LYS A 250 -3.60 -28.24 14.94
C LYS A 250 -4.50 -28.38 13.70
N VAL A 251 -5.81 -28.22 13.87
CA VAL A 251 -6.78 -28.26 12.76
C VAL A 251 -6.55 -27.12 11.77
N LEU A 252 -6.25 -25.90 12.25
CA LEU A 252 -5.93 -24.78 11.38
C LEU A 252 -4.68 -25.09 10.56
N THR A 253 -3.57 -25.48 11.20
CA THR A 253 -2.30 -25.77 10.53
C THR A 253 -2.44 -26.86 9.46
N ALA A 254 -3.22 -27.91 9.72
CA ALA A 254 -3.51 -28.96 8.74
C ALA A 254 -4.31 -28.48 7.51
N ASN A 255 -5.08 -27.40 7.64
CA ASN A 255 -5.91 -26.85 6.56
C ASN A 255 -5.17 -25.84 5.65
N TYR A 256 -3.90 -25.51 5.95
CA TYR A 256 -3.11 -24.58 5.14
C TYR A 256 -1.84 -25.24 4.62
N LYS A 257 -1.56 -25.07 3.32
CA LYS A 257 -0.25 -25.39 2.75
C LYS A 257 0.70 -24.22 2.97
N LYS A 258 1.83 -24.50 3.62
CA LYS A 258 2.92 -23.55 3.82
C LYS A 258 3.86 -23.57 2.63
N VAL A 259 4.06 -22.43 1.99
CA VAL A 259 4.98 -22.27 0.85
C VAL A 259 6.02 -21.20 1.18
N VAL A 260 7.29 -21.51 0.97
CA VAL A 260 8.39 -20.55 1.15
C VAL A 260 8.80 -19.96 -0.20
N ALA A 261 8.79 -18.63 -0.29
CA ALA A 261 9.17 -17.88 -1.48
C ALA A 261 10.22 -16.80 -1.18
N GLY A 262 10.76 -16.15 -2.22
CA GLY A 262 11.77 -15.10 -2.09
C GLY A 262 11.18 -13.68 -2.04
N GLY A 263 11.13 -13.07 -0.85
CA GLY A 263 10.68 -11.70 -0.62
C GLY A 263 11.78 -10.65 -0.82
N LYS A 264 11.45 -9.36 -0.74
CA LYS A 264 12.40 -8.24 -0.97
C LYS A 264 13.70 -8.42 -0.18
N GLY A 265 14.85 -8.16 -0.83
CA GLY A 265 16.17 -8.27 -0.21
C GLY A 265 16.66 -9.72 -0.01
N SER A 266 16.17 -10.66 -0.83
CA SER A 266 16.52 -12.09 -0.76
C SER A 266 16.12 -12.77 0.56
N ARG A 267 15.15 -12.20 1.29
CA ARG A 267 14.61 -12.80 2.51
C ARG A 267 13.61 -13.88 2.17
N ALA A 268 13.65 -15.01 2.88
CA ALA A 268 12.61 -16.03 2.79
C ALA A 268 11.30 -15.48 3.37
N ILE A 269 10.20 -15.71 2.66
CA ILE A 269 8.85 -15.34 3.09
C ILE A 269 7.97 -16.59 3.10
N VAL A 270 7.05 -16.64 4.05
CA VAL A 270 6.07 -17.72 4.16
C VAL A 270 4.72 -17.24 3.66
N ILE A 271 4.12 -18.03 2.77
CA ILE A 271 2.79 -17.80 2.21
C ILE A 271 1.93 -19.01 2.58
N LEU A 272 0.77 -18.74 3.17
CA LEU A 272 -0.20 -19.74 3.59
C LEU A 272 -1.30 -19.84 2.53
N PHE A 273 -1.54 -21.05 2.04
CA PHE A 273 -2.58 -21.32 1.05
C PHE A 273 -3.76 -22.04 1.70
N PRO A 274 -4.95 -21.42 1.80
CA PRO A 274 -6.16 -22.06 2.30
C PRO A 274 -6.58 -23.27 1.45
N LYS A 275 -7.17 -24.29 2.06
CA LYS A 275 -7.57 -25.55 1.38
C LYS A 275 -8.43 -25.32 0.12
N ASN A 276 -9.40 -24.40 0.15
CA ASN A 276 -10.20 -24.04 -1.03
C ASN A 276 -9.33 -23.50 -2.17
N VAL A 277 -8.40 -22.58 -1.85
CA VAL A 277 -7.45 -22.03 -2.83
C VAL A 277 -6.48 -23.10 -3.32
N GLN A 278 -6.05 -24.03 -2.47
CA GLN A 278 -5.24 -25.18 -2.89
C GLN A 278 -5.99 -26.02 -3.93
N THR A 279 -7.29 -26.30 -3.72
CA THR A 279 -8.10 -27.01 -4.71
C THR A 279 -8.13 -26.28 -6.05
N TYR A 280 -8.36 -24.97 -6.06
CA TYR A 280 -8.33 -24.17 -7.30
C TYR A 280 -6.96 -24.18 -7.96
N ILE A 281 -5.89 -24.02 -7.17
CA ILE A 281 -4.50 -24.06 -7.65
C ILE A 281 -4.15 -25.44 -8.20
N ILE A 282 -4.57 -26.53 -7.55
CA ILE A 282 -4.37 -27.90 -8.03
C ILE A 282 -5.09 -28.09 -9.37
N VAL A 283 -6.31 -27.59 -9.55
CA VAL A 283 -7.00 -27.66 -10.84
C VAL A 283 -6.28 -26.81 -11.91
N VAL A 284 -5.82 -25.63 -11.53
CA VAL A 284 -5.06 -24.72 -12.42
C VAL A 284 -3.66 -25.26 -12.77
N LEU A 285 -2.97 -25.95 -11.86
CA LEU A 285 -1.60 -26.41 -12.02
C LEU A 285 -1.47 -27.87 -12.44
N LEU A 286 -2.27 -28.76 -11.84
CA LEU A 286 -2.06 -30.21 -11.85
C LEU A 286 -3.06 -30.98 -12.72
N LEU A 287 -4.27 -30.45 -13.01
CA LEU A 287 -5.24 -31.17 -13.85
C LEU A 287 -5.02 -30.96 -15.35
N ASN A 288 -3.90 -31.45 -15.89
CA ASN A 288 -3.66 -31.56 -17.33
C ASN A 288 -3.55 -30.25 -18.13
N ILE A 289 -3.92 -29.08 -17.63
CA ILE A 289 -3.92 -27.86 -18.46
C ILE A 289 -2.49 -27.38 -18.77
N ARG A 290 -1.60 -27.19 -17.80
CA ARG A 290 -0.21 -26.78 -18.13
C ARG A 290 0.61 -27.87 -18.81
N SER A 291 0.32 -29.15 -18.53
CA SER A 291 1.05 -30.29 -19.09
C SER A 291 0.57 -30.69 -20.48
N ASN A 292 -0.75 -30.62 -20.73
CA ASN A 292 -1.43 -31.15 -21.92
C ASN A 292 -2.15 -30.06 -22.76
N SER A 293 -2.00 -28.77 -22.43
CA SER A 293 -2.57 -27.69 -23.25
C SER A 293 -1.55 -26.60 -23.56
N ASP A 294 -1.70 -25.99 -24.74
CA ASP A 294 -0.93 -24.81 -25.17
C ASP A 294 -1.41 -23.50 -24.50
N ILE A 295 -2.22 -23.58 -23.44
CA ILE A 295 -2.79 -22.41 -22.77
C ILE A 295 -1.71 -21.63 -22.01
N VAL A 296 -0.77 -22.33 -21.36
CA VAL A 296 0.38 -21.69 -20.68
C VAL A 296 1.65 -22.36 -21.18
N PRO A 297 2.61 -21.61 -21.76
CA PRO A 297 3.87 -22.18 -22.20
C PRO A 297 4.62 -22.85 -21.04
N LYS A 298 5.16 -24.06 -21.30
CA LYS A 298 5.94 -24.84 -20.31
C LYS A 298 7.16 -24.08 -19.76
N VAL A 299 7.66 -23.12 -20.54
CA VAL A 299 8.78 -22.24 -20.16
C VAL A 299 8.42 -21.27 -19.02
N ASN A 300 7.14 -21.02 -18.76
CA ASN A 300 6.71 -20.06 -17.74
C ASN A 300 6.83 -20.68 -16.33
N PRO A 301 7.71 -20.17 -15.44
CA PRO A 301 7.92 -20.76 -14.12
C PRO A 301 6.91 -20.28 -13.07
N TYR A 302 6.11 -19.25 -13.38
CA TYR A 302 5.24 -18.60 -12.39
C TYR A 302 3.99 -19.44 -12.09
N LEU A 303 3.65 -19.51 -10.81
CA LEU A 303 2.42 -20.13 -10.31
C LEU A 303 1.20 -19.45 -10.92
N PHE A 304 1.15 -18.12 -10.87
CA PHE A 304 0.08 -17.29 -11.41
C PHE A 304 0.45 -16.71 -12.79
N ALA A 305 0.61 -17.60 -13.77
CA ALA A 305 1.00 -17.24 -15.13
C ALA A 305 -0.17 -16.63 -15.94
N CYS A 306 0.15 -15.71 -16.85
CA CYS A 306 -0.82 -15.28 -17.86
C CYS A 306 -0.93 -16.32 -18.98
N PRO A 307 -2.15 -16.66 -19.44
CA PRO A 307 -2.35 -17.52 -20.60
C PRO A 307 -1.71 -16.94 -21.86
N GLY A 308 -1.06 -17.80 -22.67
CA GLY A 308 -0.50 -17.47 -23.98
C GLY A 308 0.81 -16.68 -23.97
N VAL A 309 1.44 -16.44 -22.81
CA VAL A 309 2.68 -15.65 -22.72
C VAL A 309 3.78 -16.41 -21.96
N GLU A 310 4.97 -16.48 -22.56
CA GLU A 310 6.07 -17.33 -22.08
C GLU A 310 6.64 -16.96 -20.72
N LYS A 311 6.74 -15.67 -20.38
CA LYS A 311 7.39 -15.20 -19.14
C LYS A 311 6.64 -14.02 -18.52
N GLN A 312 5.32 -14.16 -18.39
CA GLN A 312 4.48 -13.14 -17.78
C GLN A 312 3.59 -13.72 -16.67
N TRP A 313 3.47 -12.95 -15.60
CA TRP A 313 2.60 -13.21 -14.45
C TRP A 313 1.37 -12.28 -14.50
N ILE A 314 0.33 -12.67 -13.78
CA ILE A 314 -0.87 -11.86 -13.59
C ILE A 314 -0.53 -10.65 -12.70
N ARG A 315 -0.88 -9.45 -13.17
CA ARG A 315 -0.69 -8.20 -12.43
C ARG A 315 -1.79 -8.03 -11.38
N ALA A 316 -1.50 -8.41 -10.14
CA ALA A 316 -2.51 -8.41 -9.08
C ALA A 316 -3.10 -7.01 -8.81
N ASP A 317 -2.36 -5.91 -9.01
CA ASP A 317 -2.87 -4.55 -8.80
C ASP A 317 -4.03 -4.18 -9.75
N VAL A 318 -4.01 -4.72 -10.98
CA VAL A 318 -5.08 -4.52 -11.97
C VAL A 318 -6.27 -5.39 -11.61
N ILE A 319 -6.01 -6.63 -11.21
CA ILE A 319 -7.05 -7.61 -10.89
C ILE A 319 -7.79 -7.28 -9.60
N ILE A 320 -7.11 -6.79 -8.56
CA ILE A 320 -7.74 -6.31 -7.33
C ILE A 320 -8.74 -5.20 -7.67
N ARG A 321 -8.33 -4.21 -8.48
CA ARG A 321 -9.21 -3.11 -8.89
C ARG A 321 -10.40 -3.60 -9.71
N LYS A 322 -10.17 -4.54 -10.64
CA LYS A 322 -11.23 -5.17 -11.43
C LYS A 322 -12.30 -5.79 -10.53
N PHE A 323 -11.91 -6.65 -9.58
CA PHE A 323 -12.87 -7.34 -8.73
C PHE A 323 -13.47 -6.45 -7.64
N ALA A 324 -12.71 -5.50 -7.09
CA ALA A 324 -13.24 -4.51 -6.14
C ALA A 324 -14.37 -3.67 -6.77
N ASN A 325 -14.24 -3.29 -8.04
CA ASN A 325 -15.30 -2.56 -8.74
C ASN A 325 -16.48 -3.47 -9.10
N ALA A 326 -16.24 -4.76 -9.36
CA ALA A 326 -17.29 -5.71 -9.73
C ALA A 326 -18.08 -6.27 -8.53
N SER A 327 -17.52 -6.22 -7.31
CA SER A 327 -18.13 -6.80 -6.11
C SER A 327 -19.22 -5.94 -5.46
N GLY A 328 -19.47 -4.72 -5.95
CA GLY A 328 -20.48 -3.81 -5.39
C GLY A 328 -20.20 -3.36 -3.96
N ILE A 329 -18.92 -3.26 -3.58
CA ILE A 329 -18.52 -2.78 -2.24
C ILE A 329 -18.61 -1.25 -2.16
N GLU A 330 -18.74 -0.71 -0.95
CA GLU A 330 -18.97 0.73 -0.73
C GLU A 330 -17.78 1.57 -1.17
N ASN A 331 -16.56 1.12 -0.85
CA ASN A 331 -15.34 1.85 -1.18
C ASN A 331 -14.32 1.01 -1.98
N PRO A 332 -14.55 0.77 -3.29
CA PRO A 332 -13.64 0.00 -4.14
C PRO A 332 -12.22 0.56 -4.19
N GLU A 333 -12.10 1.89 -4.18
CA GLU A 333 -10.79 2.56 -4.23
C GLU A 333 -9.93 2.26 -2.98
N ALA A 334 -10.56 2.01 -1.82
CA ALA A 334 -9.86 1.68 -0.58
C ALA A 334 -9.15 0.31 -0.67
N ILE A 335 -9.64 -0.59 -1.52
CA ILE A 335 -9.07 -1.94 -1.67
C ILE A 335 -7.79 -1.91 -2.51
N SER A 336 -6.66 -2.01 -1.82
CA SER A 336 -5.37 -2.29 -2.44
C SER A 336 -4.50 -3.10 -1.47
N SER A 337 -3.54 -3.87 -1.98
CA SER A 337 -2.65 -4.68 -1.11
C SER A 337 -1.93 -3.85 -0.04
N ASN A 338 -1.49 -2.63 -0.38
CA ASN A 338 -0.85 -1.73 0.60
C ASN A 338 -1.83 -1.28 1.69
N ARG A 339 -3.09 -0.97 1.33
CA ARG A 339 -4.11 -0.52 2.28
C ARG A 339 -4.67 -1.67 3.12
N LEU A 340 -4.92 -2.83 2.52
CA LEU A 340 -5.27 -4.09 3.20
C LEU A 340 -4.20 -4.50 4.20
N ARG A 341 -2.94 -4.31 3.81
CA ARG A 341 -1.82 -4.51 4.72
C ARG A 341 -1.91 -3.50 5.86
N LYS A 342 -2.02 -2.19 5.62
CA LYS A 342 -2.17 -1.19 6.70
C LYS A 342 -3.34 -1.47 7.65
N GLN A 343 -4.48 -1.89 7.13
CA GLN A 343 -5.66 -2.26 7.91
C GLN A 343 -5.33 -3.33 8.97
N ILE A 344 -4.48 -4.32 8.67
CA ILE A 344 -4.18 -5.39 9.64
C ILE A 344 -3.44 -4.86 10.87
N GLY A 345 -2.55 -3.88 10.74
CA GLY A 345 -1.86 -3.33 11.90
C GLY A 345 -2.77 -2.45 12.75
N THR A 346 -3.73 -1.77 12.14
CA THR A 346 -4.81 -1.09 12.89
C THR A 346 -5.65 -2.11 13.67
N LEU A 347 -6.02 -3.23 13.05
CA LEU A 347 -6.75 -4.30 13.75
C LEU A 347 -5.93 -4.91 14.89
N MET A 348 -4.62 -5.08 14.73
CA MET A 348 -3.74 -5.56 15.81
C MET A 348 -3.70 -4.60 17.01
N GLN A 349 -3.75 -3.29 16.78
CA GLN A 349 -3.84 -2.31 17.86
C GLN A 349 -5.15 -2.43 18.65
N ILE A 350 -6.26 -2.71 17.94
CA ILE A 350 -7.56 -2.95 18.57
C ILE A 350 -7.55 -4.25 19.37
N LEU A 351 -6.90 -5.31 18.86
CA LEU A 351 -6.77 -6.60 19.53
C LEU A 351 -5.85 -6.58 20.76
N ASN A 352 -5.15 -5.46 21.01
CA ASN A 352 -4.26 -5.26 22.17
C ASN A 352 -3.27 -6.43 22.40
N LEU A 353 -2.66 -6.91 21.32
CA LEU A 353 -1.69 -8.01 21.35
C LEU A 353 -0.47 -7.66 22.21
N ASN A 354 0.10 -8.66 22.88
CA ASN A 354 1.32 -8.46 23.65
C ASN A 354 2.54 -8.22 22.72
N LYS A 355 3.65 -7.76 23.29
CA LYS A 355 4.84 -7.38 22.51
C LYS A 355 5.43 -8.57 21.73
N GLU A 356 5.36 -9.77 22.28
CA GLU A 356 5.91 -10.98 21.67
C GLU A 356 5.06 -11.47 20.49
N GLU A 357 3.74 -11.50 20.65
CA GLU A 357 2.76 -11.80 19.60
C GLU A 357 2.88 -10.80 18.45
N TYR A 358 3.01 -9.50 18.78
CA TYR A 358 3.22 -8.45 17.80
C TYR A 358 4.54 -8.62 17.03
N ALA A 359 5.62 -9.01 17.73
CA ALA A 359 6.93 -9.29 17.12
C ALA A 359 6.87 -10.51 16.19
N GLN A 360 6.21 -11.59 16.62
CA GLN A 360 6.01 -12.80 15.82
C GLN A 360 5.22 -12.50 14.54
N PHE A 361 4.12 -11.75 14.66
CA PHE A 361 3.32 -11.34 13.49
C PHE A 361 4.09 -10.39 12.57
N SER A 362 4.85 -9.44 13.13
CA SER A 362 5.69 -8.51 12.35
C SER A 362 6.77 -9.25 11.56
N LYS A 363 7.41 -10.24 12.19
CA LYS A 363 8.37 -11.15 11.57
C LYS A 363 7.72 -11.96 10.47
N PHE A 364 6.52 -12.52 10.72
CA PHE A 364 5.73 -13.17 9.68
C PHE A 364 5.56 -12.20 8.53
N MET A 365 5.00 -11.02 8.73
CA MET A 365 4.75 -10.01 7.70
C MET A 365 6.01 -9.55 6.95
N GLY A 366 7.21 -9.70 7.52
CA GLY A 366 8.48 -9.36 6.86
C GLY A 366 8.87 -7.89 7.04
N HIS A 367 8.51 -7.32 8.20
CA HIS A 367 8.93 -5.99 8.63
C HIS A 367 9.80 -6.09 9.89
N THR A 368 10.64 -5.08 10.13
CA THR A 368 11.25 -4.82 11.44
C THR A 368 10.21 -4.20 12.37
N GLU A 369 10.22 -4.51 13.68
CA GLU A 369 9.25 -4.02 14.68
C GLU A 369 9.03 -2.50 14.59
N LYS A 370 10.12 -1.73 14.49
CA LYS A 370 10.10 -0.26 14.33
C LYS A 370 9.35 0.21 13.08
N THR A 371 9.53 -0.50 11.97
CA THR A 371 8.83 -0.20 10.71
C THR A 371 7.36 -0.59 10.80
N HIS A 372 6.99 -1.56 11.64
CA HIS A 372 5.60 -1.95 11.82
C HIS A 372 4.86 -0.96 12.75
N ALA A 373 5.51 -0.38 13.75
CA ALA A 373 4.96 0.73 14.54
C ALA A 373 4.71 1.95 13.62
N GLU A 374 5.73 2.48 12.96
CA GLU A 374 5.64 3.70 12.14
C GLU A 374 4.73 3.56 10.89
N PHE A 375 4.60 2.37 10.29
CA PHE A 375 3.75 2.17 9.09
C PHE A 375 2.27 1.95 9.40
N TYR A 376 1.93 1.55 10.64
CA TYR A 376 0.59 1.11 11.03
C TYR A 376 0.01 1.87 12.22
N GLU A 377 0.79 2.73 12.87
CA GLU A 377 0.33 3.88 13.68
C GLU A 377 -0.43 4.93 12.86
N ILE A 378 -0.93 4.58 11.67
CA ILE A 378 -2.12 5.26 11.13
C ILE A 378 -3.29 4.71 11.93
N THR A 379 -3.33 5.19 13.15
CA THR A 379 -4.41 5.08 14.08
C THR A 379 -5.64 5.65 13.41
N GLN A 380 -6.77 5.04 13.68
CA GLN A 380 -8.02 5.73 13.43
C GLN A 380 -7.96 7.00 14.26
N ASP A 381 -7.94 8.15 13.59
CA ASP A 381 -7.93 9.46 14.24
C ASP A 381 -8.98 9.48 15.34
N ALA A 382 -10.16 8.87 15.12
CA ALA A 382 -11.20 8.73 16.12
C ALA A 382 -10.80 7.94 17.39
N TYR A 383 -10.13 6.79 17.28
CA TYR A 383 -9.79 5.97 18.46
C TYR A 383 -8.69 6.61 19.31
N GLN A 384 -7.65 7.14 18.66
CA GLN A 384 -6.61 7.87 19.36
C GLN A 384 -7.10 9.22 19.86
N ALA A 385 -7.87 9.97 19.05
CA ALA A 385 -8.46 11.22 19.49
C ALA A 385 -9.40 10.98 20.67
N ALA A 386 -10.22 9.93 20.69
CA ALA A 386 -11.05 9.63 21.86
C ALA A 386 -10.20 9.37 23.12
N LYS A 387 -9.10 8.61 22.98
CA LYS A 387 -8.16 8.35 24.08
C LYS A 387 -7.43 9.59 24.57
N VAL A 388 -6.99 10.45 23.64
CA VAL A 388 -6.30 11.70 23.95
C VAL A 388 -7.28 12.73 24.50
N LEU A 389 -8.47 12.86 23.91
CA LEU A 389 -9.56 13.72 24.37
C LEU A 389 -9.92 13.37 25.81
N LYS A 390 -10.08 12.09 26.13
CA LYS A 390 -10.28 11.63 27.50
C LYS A 390 -9.18 12.09 28.47
N LEU A 391 -7.92 12.07 28.05
CA LEU A 391 -6.81 12.58 28.86
C LEU A 391 -6.82 14.11 28.97
N LEU A 392 -7.12 14.81 27.88
CA LEU A 392 -7.22 16.27 27.86
C LEU A 392 -8.37 16.77 28.73
N THR A 393 -9.54 16.12 28.67
CA THR A 393 -10.69 16.39 29.55
C THR A 393 -10.36 16.14 31.01
N LEU A 394 -9.64 15.06 31.34
CA LEU A 394 -9.14 14.84 32.71
C LEU A 394 -8.20 15.94 33.21
N PHE A 395 -7.37 16.50 32.33
CA PHE A 395 -6.49 17.61 32.67
C PHE A 395 -7.26 18.92 32.84
N ASP A 396 -8.29 19.14 32.02
CA ASP A 396 -9.17 20.30 32.11
C ASP A 396 -9.99 20.30 33.41
N GLU A 397 -10.48 19.13 33.83
CA GLU A 397 -11.18 18.93 35.11
C GLU A 397 -10.25 18.94 36.34
N GLY A 398 -8.92 19.00 36.17
CA GLY A 398 -7.96 18.98 37.27
C GLY A 398 -7.84 17.63 38.02
N LYS A 399 -8.53 16.58 37.57
CA LYS A 399 -8.58 15.24 38.21
C LYS A 399 -7.40 14.34 37.84
N GLY A 400 -6.38 14.85 37.16
CA GLY A 400 -5.24 14.06 36.67
C GLY A 400 -4.48 13.28 37.76
N LEU A 401 -4.48 13.75 39.01
CA LEU A 401 -3.83 13.08 40.15
C LEU A 401 -4.64 11.88 40.68
N GLU A 402 -5.96 11.87 40.53
CA GLU A 402 -6.87 10.83 41.04
C GLU A 402 -6.72 9.49 40.28
N TYR A 403 -6.22 9.56 39.05
CA TYR A 403 -6.02 8.41 38.16
C TYR A 403 -4.54 8.02 38.01
N LYS A 404 -3.67 8.46 38.92
CA LYS A 404 -2.25 8.12 38.91
C LYS A 404 -2.04 6.60 38.97
N GLY A 405 -1.40 6.05 37.94
CA GLY A 405 -1.06 4.62 37.85
C GLY A 405 -2.18 3.72 37.29
N LYS A 406 -3.35 4.28 36.95
CA LYS A 406 -4.43 3.51 36.29
C LYS A 406 -4.23 3.48 34.77
N PRO A 407 -4.51 2.34 34.10
CA PRO A 407 -4.47 2.27 32.64
C PRO A 407 -5.63 3.07 32.01
N LEU A 408 -5.39 3.67 30.84
CA LEU A 408 -6.34 4.56 30.15
C LEU A 408 -7.71 3.92 29.82
N ASN A 409 -7.76 2.59 29.73
CA ASN A 409 -9.00 1.85 29.48
C ASN A 409 -9.92 1.79 30.72
N GLU A 410 -9.40 1.98 31.93
CA GLU A 410 -10.15 1.88 33.20
C GLU A 410 -10.64 3.22 33.73
N ILE A 411 -10.16 4.32 33.15
CA ILE A 411 -10.67 5.65 33.44
C ILE A 411 -12.07 5.70 32.85
N ASN A 412 -13.14 5.88 33.62
CA ASN A 412 -14.45 6.21 33.04
C ASN A 412 -14.74 7.64 33.42
N LEU A 413 -14.82 8.52 32.41
CA LEU A 413 -15.28 9.89 32.61
C LEU A 413 -16.80 9.82 32.69
N GLU A 414 -17.36 10.00 33.89
CA GLU A 414 -18.81 10.10 34.08
C GLU A 414 -19.40 11.38 33.42
N CYS A 415 -18.54 12.29 32.93
CA CYS A 415 -18.91 13.54 32.26
C CYS A 415 -19.59 13.40 30.89
N ILE A 416 -19.79 12.20 30.32
CA ILE A 416 -20.52 12.09 29.04
C ILE A 416 -21.98 12.53 29.23
N ASN A 417 -22.59 12.24 30.38
CA ASN A 417 -23.98 12.60 30.66
C ASN A 417 -24.18 14.11 30.88
N GLU A 418 -23.19 14.80 31.47
CA GLU A 418 -23.24 16.26 31.71
C GLU A 418 -22.93 17.06 30.43
N ILE A 419 -22.01 16.57 29.58
CA ILE A 419 -21.69 17.22 28.30
C ILE A 419 -22.86 17.09 27.31
N GLU A 420 -23.55 15.94 27.27
CA GLU A 420 -24.77 15.79 26.47
C GLU A 420 -25.94 16.65 27.00
N SER A 421 -26.07 16.83 28.31
CA SER A 421 -27.14 17.68 28.87
C SER A 421 -26.90 19.16 28.63
N ASP A 422 -25.67 19.65 28.79
CA ASP A 422 -25.35 21.07 28.61
C ASP A 422 -25.36 21.47 27.13
N ALA A 423 -24.82 20.64 26.23
CA ALA A 423 -24.85 20.92 24.79
C ALA A 423 -26.26 20.93 24.21
N ASN A 424 -27.15 20.04 24.68
CA ASN A 424 -28.55 20.03 24.27
C ASN A 424 -29.32 21.24 24.85
N THR A 425 -28.95 21.71 26.04
CA THR A 425 -29.59 22.87 26.66
C THR A 425 -29.19 24.17 25.94
N GLU A 426 -27.91 24.38 25.65
CA GLU A 426 -27.43 25.54 24.89
C GLU A 426 -27.95 25.57 23.44
N LEU A 427 -28.04 24.41 22.78
CA LEU A 427 -28.58 24.32 21.42
C LEU A 427 -30.07 24.66 21.39
N ASN A 428 -30.84 24.19 22.38
CA ASN A 428 -32.26 24.50 22.51
C ASN A 428 -32.50 25.99 22.83
N GLU A 429 -31.66 26.62 23.64
CA GLU A 429 -31.74 28.05 23.93
C GLU A 429 -31.43 28.90 22.68
N ARG A 430 -30.37 28.57 21.94
CA ARG A 430 -30.07 29.25 20.67
C ARG A 430 -31.15 29.06 19.61
N GLN A 431 -31.75 27.87 19.52
CA GLN A 431 -32.85 27.62 18.61
C GLN A 431 -34.11 28.43 18.98
N LYS A 432 -34.37 28.65 20.27
CA LYS A 432 -35.45 29.53 20.74
C LYS A 432 -35.18 31.00 20.44
N GLU A 433 -33.96 31.49 20.68
CA GLU A 433 -33.57 32.86 20.33
C GLU A 433 -33.70 33.13 18.83
N ILE A 434 -33.32 32.18 17.99
CA ILE A 434 -33.46 32.28 16.53
C ILE A 434 -34.94 32.27 16.12
N ALA A 435 -35.77 31.45 16.77
CA ALA A 435 -37.20 31.41 16.50
C ALA A 435 -37.91 32.73 16.85
N GLU A 436 -37.54 33.37 17.96
CA GLU A 436 -38.14 34.64 18.41
C GLU A 436 -37.73 35.84 17.52
N GLN A 437 -36.59 35.77 16.83
CA GLN A 437 -36.12 36.82 15.92
C GLN A 437 -36.69 36.71 14.49
N LEU A 438 -37.40 35.62 14.17
CA LEU A 438 -38.00 35.40 12.85
C LEU A 438 -39.42 36.01 12.78
N PRO A 439 -39.85 36.56 11.62
CA PRO A 439 -41.23 37.03 11.43
C PRO A 439 -42.24 35.88 11.61
N GLU A 440 -43.43 36.15 12.18
CA GLU A 440 -44.43 35.14 12.56
C GLU A 440 -44.74 34.11 11.47
N THR A 441 -44.77 34.53 10.19
CA THR A 441 -45.01 33.63 9.04
C THR A 441 -43.93 32.58 8.82
N SER A 442 -42.73 32.77 9.37
CA SER A 442 -41.56 31.88 9.22
C SER A 442 -41.29 31.05 10.47
N GLN A 443 -41.91 31.41 11.61
CA GLN A 443 -41.73 30.70 12.89
C GLN A 443 -42.36 29.30 12.85
N GLU A 444 -43.54 29.16 12.24
CA GLU A 444 -44.21 27.85 12.11
C GLU A 444 -43.40 26.86 11.27
N LEU A 445 -42.78 27.34 10.18
CA LEU A 445 -41.94 26.51 9.31
C LEU A 445 -40.64 26.07 10.00
N PHE A 446 -40.03 26.96 10.77
CA PHE A 446 -38.82 26.67 11.56
C PHE A 446 -39.09 25.64 12.67
N CYS A 447 -40.21 25.80 13.39
CA CYS A 447 -40.68 24.83 14.39
C CYS A 447 -41.00 23.45 13.78
N PHE A 448 -41.50 23.41 12.54
CA PHE A 448 -41.77 22.16 11.84
C PHE A 448 -40.49 21.43 11.43
N ILE A 449 -39.47 22.15 10.96
CA ILE A 449 -38.15 21.60 10.60
C ILE A 449 -37.45 21.01 11.84
N ILE A 450 -37.43 21.72 12.96
CA ILE A 450 -36.86 21.22 14.23
C ILE A 450 -37.58 19.95 14.70
N LYS A 451 -38.91 19.89 14.56
CA LYS A 451 -39.68 18.67 14.89
C LYS A 451 -39.28 17.48 14.03
N ILE A 452 -39.05 17.67 12.73
CA ILE A 452 -38.63 16.59 11.84
C ILE A 452 -37.25 16.06 12.21
N ASP A 453 -36.27 16.94 12.45
CA ASP A 453 -34.92 16.52 12.86
C ASP A 453 -34.96 15.75 14.20
N SER A 454 -35.79 16.20 15.15
CA SER A 454 -35.97 15.50 16.44
C SER A 454 -36.63 14.12 16.34
N ILE A 455 -37.40 13.85 15.28
CA ILE A 455 -38.03 12.55 15.01
C ILE A 455 -37.02 11.59 14.37
N VAL A 456 -36.20 12.11 13.44
CA VAL A 456 -35.13 11.34 12.78
C VAL A 456 -34.07 10.88 13.78
N ASP A 457 -33.70 11.75 14.74
CA ASP A 457 -32.74 11.39 15.80
C ASP A 457 -33.31 10.37 16.79
N ARG A 458 -34.61 10.42 17.11
CA ARG A 458 -35.26 9.40 17.96
C ARG A 458 -35.35 8.03 17.28
N GLU A 459 -35.68 7.97 15.99
CA GLU A 459 -35.69 6.69 15.25
C GLU A 459 -34.29 6.06 15.15
N HIS A 460 -33.22 6.88 15.13
CA HIS A 460 -31.84 6.40 15.18
C HIS A 460 -31.46 5.87 16.57
N ASN A 461 -31.89 6.55 17.63
CA ASN A 461 -31.56 6.18 19.02
C ASN A 461 -32.37 4.97 19.52
N ASP A 462 -33.64 4.85 19.14
CA ASP A 462 -34.49 3.70 19.48
C ASP A 462 -34.00 2.41 18.79
N ASN A 463 -33.50 2.51 17.56
CA ASN A 463 -32.85 1.38 16.87
C ASN A 463 -31.55 0.95 17.56
N MET A 464 -30.72 1.89 18.03
CA MET A 464 -29.49 1.58 18.77
C MET A 464 -29.78 0.96 20.15
N THR A 465 -30.81 1.46 20.85
CA THR A 465 -31.21 0.97 22.17
C THR A 465 -31.87 -0.41 22.10
N SER A 466 -32.66 -0.67 21.05
CA SER A 466 -33.23 -2.00 20.73
C SER A 466 -32.13 -3.04 20.47
N ILE A 467 -31.11 -2.69 19.67
CA ILE A 467 -29.96 -3.55 19.37
C ILE A 467 -29.13 -3.83 20.65
N PHE A 468 -29.01 -2.84 21.54
CA PHE A 468 -28.29 -2.99 22.80
C PHE A 468 -29.03 -3.92 23.78
N ASN A 469 -30.35 -3.77 23.91
CA ASN A 469 -31.17 -4.60 24.80
C ASN A 469 -31.29 -6.06 24.30
N GLN A 470 -31.34 -6.30 22.98
CA GLN A 470 -31.29 -7.67 22.43
C GLN A 470 -29.94 -8.37 22.71
N ARG A 471 -28.82 -7.62 22.74
CA ARG A 471 -27.51 -8.15 23.11
C ARG A 471 -27.39 -8.45 24.60
N CYS A 472 -27.98 -7.63 25.46
CA CYS A 472 -27.93 -7.83 26.91
C CYS A 472 -28.81 -9.01 27.38
N ASN A 473 -29.96 -9.28 26.75
CA ASN A 473 -30.82 -10.41 27.13
C ASN A 473 -30.27 -11.78 26.71
N ASN A 474 -29.39 -11.84 25.71
CA ASN A 474 -28.71 -13.10 25.32
C ASN A 474 -27.51 -13.45 26.23
N LEU A 475 -27.13 -12.58 27.16
CA LEU A 475 -26.01 -12.79 28.09
C LEU A 475 -26.46 -13.18 29.52
N LYS A 476 -27.77 -13.35 29.76
CA LYS A 476 -28.32 -13.80 31.05
C LYS A 476 -29.27 -14.99 30.88
N LYS A 477 -28.72 -16.18 30.63
CA LYS A 477 -29.34 -17.45 31.03
C LYS A 477 -28.31 -18.31 31.76
N PRO A 478 -28.44 -18.53 33.08
CA PRO A 478 -27.61 -19.48 33.80
C PRO A 478 -28.00 -20.92 33.41
N GLN A 479 -27.02 -21.74 33.05
CA GLN A 479 -27.17 -23.20 33.03
C GLN A 479 -27.09 -23.68 34.48
N GLU A 480 -28.23 -24.04 35.07
CA GLU A 480 -28.28 -24.83 36.28
C GLU A 480 -27.90 -26.28 35.98
N ILE A 481 -27.01 -26.79 36.82
CA ILE A 481 -26.57 -28.17 36.91
C ILE A 481 -27.61 -28.91 37.77
N VAL A 482 -28.28 -29.91 37.19
CA VAL A 482 -28.66 -31.18 37.84
C VAL A 482 -28.55 -32.28 36.80
#